data_AF-W7X8A2-F1
#
_entry.id   AF-W7X8A2-F1
#
_cell.length_a   1.000
_cell.length_b   1.000
_cell.length_c   1.000
_cell.angle_alpha   90.00
_cell.angle_beta   90.00
_cell.angle_gamma   90.00
#
_symmetry.space_group_name_H-M   'P 1'
#
loop_
_entity.id
_entity.type
_entity.pdbx_description
1 polymer ?
#
loop_
_entity_poly.entity_id
_entity_poly.type
_entity_poly.pdbx_seq_one_letter_code
_entity_poly.pdbx_strand_id
1 'polypeptide(L)'
;MSEIEKLDQNLDNMLQGLDDADKMLQVLFDEQNIDKLAENISLGQYAELNNALAYHANSLYFMFLKANGFPVKDHKINQELVYFLSFILSSYFLN
;
A
#
# COMPACT_ATOMS: atom_id res chain seq x y z
N MET A 1 -6.84 14.24 -27.79
CA MET A 1 -7.11 13.09 -26.91
C MET A 1 -8.48 13.26 -26.30
N SER A 2 -9.38 12.31 -26.55
CA SER A 2 -10.75 12.26 -26.02
C SER A 2 -10.76 11.92 -24.52
N GLU A 3 -11.92 12.08 -23.87
CA GLU A 3 -12.08 11.69 -22.46
C GLU A 3 -11.93 10.18 -22.25
N ILE A 4 -12.35 9.38 -23.24
CA ILE A 4 -12.20 7.92 -23.23
C ILE A 4 -10.72 7.54 -23.33
N GLU A 5 -9.98 8.17 -24.25
CA GLU A 5 -8.53 7.93 -24.39
C GLU A 5 -7.74 8.33 -23.13
N LYS A 6 -8.18 9.38 -22.41
CA LYS A 6 -7.62 9.75 -21.10
C LYS A 6 -7.91 8.71 -20.02
N LEU A 7 -9.13 8.16 -20.00
CA LEU A 7 -9.52 7.13 -19.04
C LEU A 7 -8.70 5.86 -19.26
N ASP A 8 -8.59 5.40 -20.51
CA ASP A 8 -7.81 4.21 -20.87
C ASP A 8 -6.34 4.37 -20.45
N GLN A 9 -5.72 5.50 -20.78
CA GLN A 9 -4.33 5.75 -20.37
C GLN A 9 -4.15 5.77 -18.84
N ASN A 10 -5.12 6.30 -18.10
CA ASN A 10 -5.07 6.30 -16.64
C ASN A 10 -5.23 4.89 -16.05
N LEU A 11 -6.07 4.04 -16.66
CA LEU A 11 -6.23 2.64 -16.26
C LEU A 11 -4.95 1.84 -16.56
N ASP A 12 -4.33 2.05 -17.72
CA ASP A 12 -3.05 1.43 -18.07
C ASP A 12 -1.94 1.82 -17.08
N ASN A 13 -1.85 3.11 -16.73
CA ASN A 13 -0.89 3.58 -15.73
C ASN A 13 -1.14 2.96 -14.34
N MET A 14 -2.41 2.81 -13.95
CA MET A 14 -2.77 2.16 -12.69
C MET A 14 -2.36 0.68 -12.71
N LEU A 15 -2.63 -0.03 -13.79
CA LEU A 15 -2.24 -1.44 -13.95
C LEU A 15 -0.73 -1.62 -13.90
N GLN A 16 0.04 -0.74 -14.56
CA GLN A 16 1.50 -0.79 -14.50
C GLN A 16 2.00 -0.55 -13.07
N GLY A 17 1.45 0.44 -12.36
CA GLY A 17 1.82 0.69 -10.97
C GLY A 17 1.52 -0.47 -10.03
N LEU A 18 0.42 -1.21 -10.28
CA LEU A 18 0.08 -2.43 -9.55
C LEU A 18 1.05 -3.58 -9.87
N ASP A 19 1.44 -3.75 -11.13
CA ASP A 19 2.41 -4.77 -11.55
C ASP A 19 3.80 -4.50 -10.96
N ASP A 20 4.23 -3.24 -10.92
CA ASP A 20 5.50 -2.85 -10.29
C ASP A 20 5.47 -3.08 -8.77
N ALA A 21 4.35 -2.78 -8.11
CA ALA A 21 4.16 -3.07 -6.69
C ALA A 21 4.17 -4.58 -6.40
N ASP A 22 3.50 -5.40 -7.22
CA ASP A 22 3.50 -6.85 -7.08
C ASP A 22 4.91 -7.43 -7.18
N LYS A 23 5.70 -7.01 -8.18
CA LYS A 23 7.11 -7.43 -8.32
C LYS A 23 7.94 -7.07 -7.09
N MET A 24 7.76 -5.88 -6.52
CA MET A 24 8.48 -5.48 -5.30
C MET A 24 8.06 -6.33 -4.10
N LEU A 25 6.77 -6.61 -3.94
CA LEU A 25 6.26 -7.45 -2.87
C LEU A 25 6.75 -8.89 -3.00
N GLN A 26 6.78 -9.45 -4.22
CA GLN A 26 7.34 -10.78 -4.48
C GLN A 26 8.79 -10.87 -4.01
N VAL A 27 9.64 -9.90 -4.32
CA VAL A 27 11.04 -9.88 -3.83
C VAL A 27 11.11 -9.91 -2.30
N LEU A 28 10.22 -9.19 -1.61
CA LEU A 28 10.18 -9.16 -0.15
C LEU A 28 9.67 -10.48 0.46
N PHE A 29 8.68 -11.12 -0.15
CA PHE A 29 8.03 -12.33 0.38
C PHE A 29 8.63 -13.64 -0.14
N ASP A 30 9.42 -13.62 -1.22
CA ASP A 30 10.16 -14.77 -1.70
C ASP A 30 11.29 -15.16 -0.73
N GLU A 31 11.57 -16.47 -0.67
CA GLU A 31 12.76 -17.04 -0.03
C GLU A 31 13.12 -16.50 1.38
N GLN A 32 12.11 -16.18 2.21
CA GLN A 32 12.31 -15.61 3.55
C GLN A 32 13.13 -14.31 3.54
N ASN A 33 13.09 -13.55 2.44
CA ASN A 33 13.85 -12.30 2.33
C ASN A 33 13.44 -11.29 3.38
N ILE A 34 12.17 -11.26 3.81
CA ILE A 34 11.72 -10.42 4.91
C ILE A 34 12.40 -10.77 6.25
N ASP A 35 12.63 -12.06 6.52
CA ASP A 35 13.29 -12.53 7.75
C ASP A 35 14.78 -12.18 7.69
N LYS A 36 15.43 -12.40 6.55
CA LYS A 36 16.82 -11.97 6.31
C LYS A 36 16.97 -10.45 6.40
N LEU A 37 15.99 -9.69 5.92
CA LEU A 37 15.99 -8.23 6.04
C LEU A 37 15.87 -7.81 7.50
N ALA A 38 15.01 -8.49 8.28
CA ALA A 38 14.84 -8.25 9.71
C ALA A 38 16.13 -8.45 10.50
N GLU A 39 16.98 -9.40 10.10
CA GLU A 39 18.30 -9.64 10.70
C GLU A 39 19.31 -8.50 10.44
N ASN A 40 19.10 -7.70 9.39
CA ASN A 40 20.05 -6.68 8.90
C ASN A 40 19.59 -5.24 9.13
N ILE A 41 18.42 -5.03 9.74
CA ILE A 41 17.89 -3.71 10.07
C ILE A 41 17.58 -3.60 11.56
N SER A 42 17.54 -2.38 12.08
CA SER A 42 17.13 -2.16 13.46
C SER A 42 15.65 -2.53 13.67
N LEU A 43 15.28 -2.83 14.92
CA LEU A 43 13.88 -3.07 15.29
C LEU A 43 12.95 -1.90 14.89
N GLY A 44 13.44 -0.66 14.97
CA GLY A 44 12.69 0.52 14.52
C GLY A 44 12.41 0.50 13.02
N GLN A 45 13.45 0.26 12.20
CA GLN A 45 13.32 0.16 10.74
C GLN A 45 12.44 -1.03 10.32
N TYR A 46 12.51 -2.14 11.03
CA TYR A 46 11.62 -3.28 10.79
C TYR A 46 10.16 -2.96 11.12
N ALA A 47 9.90 -2.22 12.20
CA ALA A 47 8.57 -1.74 12.53
C ALA A 47 8.04 -0.75 11.48
N GLU A 48 8.87 0.17 10.99
CA GLU A 48 8.53 1.09 9.89
C GLU A 48 8.16 0.33 8.61
N LEU A 49 8.97 -0.66 8.23
CA LEU A 49 8.69 -1.50 7.06
C LEU A 49 7.37 -2.25 7.20
N ASN A 50 7.12 -2.90 8.34
CA ASN A 50 5.87 -3.62 8.57
C ASN A 50 4.64 -2.70 8.52
N ASN A 51 4.75 -1.48 9.07
CA ASN A 51 3.69 -0.50 8.97
C ASN A 51 3.45 -0.03 7.53
N ALA A 52 4.52 0.19 6.75
CA ALA A 52 4.42 0.54 5.34
C ALA A 52 3.73 -0.58 4.53
N LEU A 53 4.09 -1.85 4.77
CA LEU A 53 3.46 -3.00 4.14
C LEU A 53 1.98 -3.13 4.49
N ALA A 54 1.63 -2.96 5.78
CA ALA A 54 0.24 -2.99 6.24
C ALA A 54 -0.60 -1.87 5.60
N TYR A 55 -0.05 -0.65 5.53
CA TYR A 55 -0.70 0.47 4.86
C TYR A 55 -0.91 0.20 3.36
N HIS A 56 0.09 -0.37 2.68
CA HIS A 56 0.01 -0.69 1.26
C HIS A 56 -1.07 -1.75 0.98
N ALA A 57 -1.08 -2.85 1.75
CA ALA A 57 -2.10 -3.90 1.62
C ALA A 57 -3.52 -3.36 1.86
N ASN A 58 -3.69 -2.53 2.89
CA ASN A 58 -4.98 -1.91 3.17
C ASN A 58 -5.44 -0.95 2.06
N SER A 59 -4.49 -0.22 1.46
CA SER A 59 -4.75 0.70 0.34
C SER A 59 -5.20 -0.05 -0.91
N LEU A 60 -4.53 -1.16 -1.24
CA LEU A 60 -4.93 -2.04 -2.36
C LEU A 60 -6.34 -2.59 -2.17
N TYR A 61 -6.67 -3.06 -0.96
CA TYR A 61 -8.00 -3.56 -0.68
C TYR A 61 -9.08 -2.47 -0.73
N PHE A 62 -8.78 -1.27 -0.25
CA PHE A 62 -9.66 -0.11 -0.41
C PHE A 62 -9.90 0.23 -1.89
N MET A 63 -8.85 0.23 -2.72
CA MET A 63 -8.97 0.46 -4.16
C MET A 63 -9.85 -0.60 -4.82
N PHE A 64 -9.66 -1.88 -4.49
CA PHE A 64 -10.50 -2.98 -4.97
C PHE A 64 -11.98 -2.74 -4.64
N LEU A 65 -12.30 -2.37 -3.39
CA LEU A 65 -13.68 -2.10 -2.98
C LEU A 65 -14.28 -0.92 -3.76
N LYS A 66 -13.52 0.17 -3.92
CA LYS A 66 -13.95 1.35 -4.70
C LYS A 66 -14.19 1.02 -6.17
N ALA A 67 -13.29 0.24 -6.78
CA ALA A 67 -13.39 -0.15 -8.19
C ALA A 67 -14.63 -1.02 -8.47
N ASN A 68 -15.03 -1.84 -7.49
CA ASN A 68 -16.23 -2.69 -7.57
C ASN A 68 -17.51 -2.00 -7.08
N GLY A 69 -17.46 -0.69 -6.76
CA GLY A 69 -18.63 0.07 -6.33
C GLY A 69 -19.11 -0.23 -4.91
N PHE A 70 -18.31 -0.90 -4.09
CA PHE A 70 -18.66 -1.15 -2.70
C PHE A 70 -18.58 0.12 -1.86
N PRO A 71 -19.54 0.36 -0.94
CA PRO A 71 -19.48 1.48 -0.02
C PRO A 71 -18.36 1.26 1.00
N VAL A 72 -17.42 2.20 1.06
CA VAL A 72 -16.25 2.11 1.96
C VAL A 72 -16.35 3.01 3.20
N LYS A 73 -17.32 3.94 3.24
CA LYS A 73 -17.39 4.99 4.27
C LYS A 73 -17.39 4.40 5.69
N ASP A 74 -18.24 3.42 5.91
CA ASP A 74 -18.42 2.74 7.21
C ASP A 74 -17.68 1.40 7.26
N HIS A 75 -16.86 1.09 6.24
CA HIS A 75 -16.09 -0.14 6.17
C HIS A 75 -14.87 -0.04 7.09
N LYS A 76 -14.53 -1.13 7.79
CA LYS A 76 -13.39 -1.20 8.72
C LYS A 76 -12.07 -0.74 8.06
N ILE A 77 -11.89 -1.05 6.78
CA ILE A 77 -10.71 -0.64 6.02
C ILE A 77 -10.47 0.87 6.01
N ASN A 78 -11.53 1.68 6.00
CA ASN A 78 -11.42 3.13 6.02
C ASN A 78 -10.93 3.63 7.39
N GLN A 79 -11.35 2.96 8.47
CA GLN A 79 -10.86 3.24 9.82
C GLN A 79 -9.37 2.88 9.94
N GLU A 80 -8.98 1.70 9.42
CA GLU A 80 -7.59 1.26 9.39
C GLU A 80 -6.70 2.24 8.62
N LEU A 81 -7.12 2.68 7.42
CA LEU A 81 -6.35 3.66 6.63
C LEU A 81 -6.19 5.00 7.36
N VAL A 82 -7.23 5.50 8.02
CA VAL A 82 -7.17 6.75 8.82
C VAL A 82 -6.22 6.58 10.01
N TYR A 83 -6.23 5.42 10.66
CA TYR A 83 -5.32 5.10 11.75
C TYR A 83 -3.86 5.08 11.28
N PHE A 84 -3.55 4.39 10.19
CA PHE A 84 -2.20 4.33 9.62
C PHE A 84 -1.72 5.72 9.14
N LEU A 85 -2.57 6.52 8.51
CA LEU A 85 -2.25 7.90 8.14
C LEU A 85 -1.86 8.73 9.37
N SER A 86 -2.60 8.59 10.47
CA SER A 86 -2.31 9.29 11.72
C SER A 86 -0.97 8.84 12.32
N PHE A 87 -0.68 7.54 12.28
CA PHE A 87 0.59 6.98 12.74
C PHE A 87 1.78 7.51 11.90
N ILE A 88 1.68 7.44 10.58
CA ILE A 88 2.72 7.93 9.65
C ILE A 88 2.98 9.42 9.90
N LEU A 89 1.93 10.24 9.96
CA LEU A 89 2.07 11.67 10.24
C LEU A 89 2.74 11.91 11.59
N SER A 90 2.34 11.20 12.65
CA SER A 90 2.98 11.36 13.97
C SER A 90 4.46 10.98 13.99
N SER A 91 4.88 10.05 13.13
CA SER A 91 6.27 9.59 13.00
C SER A 91 7.17 10.66 12.34
N TYR A 92 6.62 11.45 11.41
CA TYR A 92 7.35 12.51 10.72
C TYR A 92 7.45 13.82 11.51
N PHE A 93 6.57 14.06 12.50
CA PHE A 93 6.56 15.28 13.32
C PHE A 93 7.25 15.13 14.69
N LEU A 94 7.79 13.95 15.01
CA LEU A 94 8.54 13.68 16.25
C LEU A 94 10.07 13.57 16.04
N ASN A 95 10.55 13.86 14.83
CA ASN A 95 11.97 14.11 14.51
C ASN A 95 12.20 15.59 14.20
#